data_AF-K1TZK3-F1
#
_entry.id   AF-K1TZK3-F1
#
_cell.length_a   1.000
_cell.length_b   1.000
_cell.length_c   1.000
_cell.angle_alpha   90.00
_cell.angle_beta   90.00
_cell.angle_gamma   90.00
#
_symmetry.space_group_name_H-M   'P 1'
#
loop_
_entity.id
_entity.type
_entity.pdbx_description
1 polymer ?
#
loop_
_entity_poly.entity_id
_entity_poly.type
_entity_poly.pdbx_seq_one_letter_code
_entity_poly.pdbx_strand_id
1 'polypeptide(L)'
;MLCDFGYNDPEQLKTFNLTNSKMGIHLDSNKVAGVDASTGSLGHGIPIAAGTAIAARVLGKDYYTYVVTGDGELDEGSNWEGLMTIRHYNLTNCITIVDRNHCMIDGNTEDVMKLEPLADKFVAFGFHTIVCEGNNIVSLCKAIDEAHKTKDKPTVIVADTIKGVGIKLTSGNYKWHYGAIDEEMAKVAAKDLDEYSAERIARCGKEFE
;
A
#
# COMPACT_ATOMS: atom_id res chain seq x y z
N MET A 1 0.93 -0.63 -13.38
CA MET A 1 2.10 0.19 -12.95
C MET A 1 3.40 -0.26 -13.61
N LEU A 2 4.01 -1.40 -13.25
CA LEU A 2 5.33 -1.78 -13.80
C LEU A 2 5.35 -1.95 -15.32
N CYS A 3 4.27 -2.46 -15.92
CA CYS A 3 4.12 -2.51 -17.38
C CYS A 3 3.98 -1.11 -18.00
N ASP A 4 3.22 -0.21 -17.36
CA ASP A 4 3.01 1.17 -17.84
C ASP A 4 4.32 1.98 -17.82
N PHE A 5 5.21 1.69 -16.87
CA PHE A 5 6.56 2.26 -16.82
C PHE A 5 7.57 1.55 -17.74
N GLY A 6 7.15 0.54 -18.50
CA GLY A 6 7.98 -0.16 -19.48
C GLY A 6 8.97 -1.17 -18.90
N TYR A 7 8.86 -1.54 -17.61
CA TYR A 7 9.72 -2.58 -17.02
C TYR A 7 9.40 -3.98 -17.54
N ASN A 8 8.14 -4.23 -17.90
CA ASN A 8 7.66 -5.53 -18.36
C ASN A 8 6.70 -5.36 -19.54
N ASP A 9 6.63 -6.37 -20.40
CA ASP A 9 5.70 -6.42 -21.53
C ASP A 9 4.25 -6.65 -21.03
N PRO A 10 3.29 -5.75 -21.37
CA PRO A 10 1.89 -5.91 -21.01
C PRO A 10 1.27 -7.25 -21.45
N GLU A 11 1.77 -7.88 -22.52
CA GLU A 11 1.27 -9.19 -22.98
C GLU A 11 1.44 -10.28 -21.92
N GLN A 12 2.40 -10.15 -21.00
CA GLN A 12 2.62 -11.09 -19.90
C GLN A 12 1.41 -11.17 -18.95
N LEU A 13 0.60 -10.11 -18.86
CA LEU A 13 -0.60 -10.06 -18.00
C LEU A 13 -1.68 -11.07 -18.43
N LYS A 14 -1.71 -11.46 -19.72
CA LYS A 14 -2.66 -12.47 -20.23
C LYS A 14 -2.44 -13.86 -19.62
N THR A 15 -1.25 -14.10 -19.06
CA THR A 15 -0.88 -15.35 -18.40
C THR A 15 -0.81 -15.21 -16.89
N PHE A 16 -1.38 -14.14 -16.31
CA PHE A 16 -1.37 -13.93 -14.87
C PHE A 16 -1.84 -15.17 -14.10
N ASN A 17 -1.06 -15.57 -13.11
CA ASN A 17 -1.28 -16.71 -12.22
C ASN A 17 -1.42 -18.09 -12.90
N LEU A 18 -1.08 -18.21 -14.19
CA LEU A 18 -0.97 -19.50 -14.87
C LEU A 18 0.39 -20.15 -14.60
N THR A 19 0.45 -21.48 -14.69
CA THR A 19 1.71 -22.24 -14.61
C THR A 19 2.75 -21.70 -15.61
N ASN A 20 3.99 -21.53 -15.15
CA ASN A 20 5.12 -20.96 -15.89
C ASN A 20 5.04 -19.45 -16.19
N SER A 21 3.98 -18.76 -15.76
CA SER A 21 3.93 -17.31 -15.83
C SER A 21 4.96 -16.67 -14.89
N LYS A 22 5.55 -15.56 -15.35
CA LYS A 22 6.33 -14.68 -14.48
C LYS A 22 5.43 -13.86 -13.55
N MET A 23 4.19 -13.60 -13.97
CA MET A 23 3.21 -12.76 -13.29
C MET A 23 2.35 -13.62 -12.36
N GLY A 24 2.91 -14.01 -11.21
CA GLY A 24 2.18 -14.74 -10.17
C GLY A 24 1.30 -13.84 -9.29
N ILE A 25 0.43 -14.44 -8.48
CA ILE A 25 -0.38 -13.70 -7.48
C ILE A 25 0.49 -12.96 -6.45
N HIS A 26 1.64 -13.55 -6.10
CA HIS A 26 2.72 -12.92 -5.38
C HIS A 26 3.92 -12.86 -6.32
N LEU A 27 4.49 -11.67 -6.51
CA LEU A 27 5.56 -11.47 -7.48
C LEU A 27 6.90 -11.95 -6.94
N ASP A 28 7.73 -12.48 -7.83
CA ASP A 28 9.09 -12.94 -7.56
C ASP A 28 10.07 -11.89 -8.12
N SER A 29 10.90 -11.31 -7.25
CA SER A 29 11.86 -10.27 -7.62
C SER A 29 12.93 -10.75 -8.59
N ASN A 30 13.14 -12.07 -8.74
CA ASN A 30 14.06 -12.62 -9.73
C ASN A 30 13.42 -12.80 -11.11
N LYS A 31 12.10 -12.70 -11.21
CA LYS A 31 11.35 -12.97 -12.45
C LYS A 31 10.74 -11.73 -13.08
N VAL A 32 10.32 -10.77 -12.26
CA VAL A 32 9.61 -9.56 -12.71
C VAL A 32 10.49 -8.34 -12.50
N ALA A 33 10.81 -7.65 -13.59
CA ALA A 33 11.67 -6.47 -13.52
C ALA A 33 10.96 -5.33 -12.78
N GLY A 34 11.70 -4.63 -11.92
CA GLY A 34 11.17 -3.53 -11.10
C GLY A 34 10.48 -3.99 -9.81
N VAL A 35 10.48 -5.28 -9.47
CA VAL A 35 10.06 -5.78 -8.16
C VAL A 35 11.26 -5.84 -7.23
N ASP A 36 11.24 -5.03 -6.17
CA ASP A 36 12.37 -4.90 -5.24
C ASP A 36 12.55 -6.12 -4.31
N ALA A 37 11.45 -6.82 -4.00
CA ALA A 37 11.48 -7.99 -3.11
C ALA A 37 10.34 -8.96 -3.42
N SER A 38 10.60 -10.26 -3.28
CA SER A 38 9.56 -11.28 -3.26
C SER A 38 8.77 -11.19 -1.96
N THR A 39 7.49 -10.86 -2.05
CA THR A 39 6.57 -10.70 -0.91
C THR A 39 5.42 -11.72 -1.00
N GLY A 40 4.45 -11.64 -0.07
CA GLY A 40 3.26 -12.49 -0.05
C GLY A 40 3.02 -13.15 1.30
N SER A 41 4.10 -13.47 2.03
CA SER A 41 4.00 -13.70 3.47
C SER A 41 3.85 -12.34 4.15
N LEU A 42 2.69 -12.12 4.76
CA LEU A 42 2.38 -10.92 5.53
C LEU A 42 3.41 -10.71 6.64
N GLY A 43 3.69 -9.44 6.98
CA GLY A 43 4.60 -9.05 8.04
C GLY A 43 6.07 -8.93 7.64
N HIS A 44 6.46 -9.37 6.45
CA HIS A 44 7.84 -9.26 5.98
C HIS A 44 8.16 -7.92 5.31
N GLY A 45 7.16 -7.19 4.81
CA GLY A 45 7.37 -5.96 4.05
C GLY A 45 8.10 -4.87 4.85
N ILE A 46 7.64 -4.57 6.07
CA ILE A 46 8.24 -3.53 6.92
C ILE A 46 9.68 -3.89 7.32
N PRO A 47 10.01 -5.10 7.82
CA PRO A 47 11.39 -5.49 8.08
C PRO A 47 12.32 -5.37 6.86
N ILE A 48 11.87 -5.80 5.67
CA ILE A 48 12.65 -5.65 4.43
C ILE A 48 12.90 -4.17 4.14
N ALA A 49 11.88 -3.33 4.23
CA ALA A 49 12.00 -1.90 4.00
C ALA A 49 12.95 -1.20 4.98
N ALA A 50 12.93 -1.60 6.26
CA ALA A 50 13.87 -1.13 7.27
C ALA A 50 15.33 -1.46 6.86
N GLY A 51 15.59 -2.71 6.46
CA GLY A 51 16.90 -3.14 5.97
C GLY A 51 17.36 -2.37 4.74
N THR A 52 16.47 -2.16 3.77
CA THR A 52 16.75 -1.39 2.54
C THR A 52 17.06 0.08 2.86
N ALA A 53 16.32 0.71 3.78
CA ALA A 53 16.57 2.08 4.20
C ALA A 53 17.89 2.25 4.96
N ILE A 54 18.28 1.25 5.78
CA ILE A 54 19.61 1.20 6.42
C ILE A 54 20.70 1.08 5.35
N ALA A 55 20.52 0.18 4.38
CA ALA A 55 21.48 -0.03 3.30
C ALA A 55 21.71 1.26 2.49
N ALA A 56 20.64 2.02 2.19
CA ALA A 56 20.74 3.32 1.53
C ALA A 56 21.72 4.26 2.25
N ARG A 57 21.57 4.39 3.58
CA ARG A 57 22.43 5.26 4.41
C ARG A 57 23.87 4.77 4.44
N VAL A 58 24.09 3.48 4.66
CA VAL A 58 25.43 2.87 4.71
C VAL A 58 26.17 3.05 3.38
N LEU A 59 25.45 2.95 2.27
CA LEU A 59 25.99 3.09 0.92
C LEU A 59 26.02 4.53 0.39
N GLY A 60 25.62 5.52 1.22
CA GLY A 60 25.57 6.93 0.81
C GLY A 60 24.61 7.21 -0.35
N LYS A 61 23.51 6.46 -0.44
CA LYS A 61 22.45 6.67 -1.43
C LYS A 61 21.39 7.63 -0.91
N ASP A 62 20.76 8.36 -1.81
CA ASP A 62 19.81 9.44 -1.53
C ASP A 62 18.34 9.06 -1.79
N TYR A 63 18.07 7.78 -2.09
CA TYR A 63 16.71 7.31 -2.32
C TYR A 63 15.91 7.14 -1.02
N TYR A 64 14.59 7.23 -1.16
CA TYR A 64 13.63 6.83 -0.13
C TYR A 64 13.20 5.39 -0.33
N THR A 65 12.98 4.68 0.76
CA THR A 65 12.30 3.39 0.78
C THR A 65 10.86 3.61 1.18
N TYR A 66 9.91 3.19 0.33
CA TYR A 66 8.49 3.16 0.67
C TYR A 66 8.06 1.73 0.95
N VAL A 67 7.17 1.56 1.92
CA VAL A 67 6.50 0.30 2.16
C VAL A 67 5.01 0.57 2.34
N VAL A 68 4.20 -0.19 1.60
CA VAL A 68 2.74 -0.22 1.77
C VAL A 68 2.39 -1.52 2.48
N THR A 69 1.60 -1.42 3.53
CA THR A 69 1.11 -2.57 4.31
C THR A 69 -0.39 -2.48 4.48
N GLY A 70 -1.07 -3.62 4.53
CA GLY A 70 -2.50 -3.66 4.85
C GLY A 70 -2.73 -3.48 6.35
N ASP A 71 -3.89 -2.96 6.75
CA ASP A 71 -4.25 -2.92 8.17
C ASP A 71 -4.35 -4.31 8.81
N GLY A 72 -4.99 -5.29 8.16
CA GLY A 72 -5.00 -6.68 8.64
C GLY A 72 -3.63 -7.36 8.65
N GLU A 73 -2.65 -6.86 7.87
CA GLU A 73 -1.27 -7.34 7.95
C GLU A 73 -0.59 -6.93 9.26
N LEU A 74 -1.03 -5.83 9.89
CA LEU A 74 -0.44 -5.33 11.15
C LEU A 74 -0.71 -6.23 12.36
N ASP A 75 -1.51 -7.28 12.22
CA ASP A 75 -1.63 -8.33 13.25
C ASP A 75 -0.34 -9.15 13.39
N GLU A 76 0.51 -9.19 12.36
CA GLU A 76 1.80 -9.85 12.41
C GLU A 76 2.79 -9.10 13.31
N GLY A 77 3.35 -9.80 14.29
CA GLY A 77 4.30 -9.25 15.27
C GLY A 77 5.56 -8.64 14.63
N SER A 78 6.00 -9.20 13.51
CA SER A 78 7.18 -8.76 12.74
C SER A 78 7.05 -7.33 12.21
N ASN A 79 5.84 -6.85 11.94
CA ASN A 79 5.62 -5.45 11.57
C ASN A 79 6.01 -4.51 12.71
N TRP A 80 5.62 -4.84 13.94
CA TRP A 80 5.94 -4.03 15.12
C TRP A 80 7.44 -4.06 15.44
N GLU A 81 8.11 -5.20 15.25
CA GLU A 81 9.57 -5.29 15.35
C GLU A 81 10.27 -4.44 14.26
N GLY A 82 9.77 -4.48 13.03
CA GLY A 82 10.24 -3.64 11.93
C GLY A 82 10.06 -2.15 12.22
N LEU A 83 8.91 -1.74 12.75
CA LEU A 83 8.63 -0.36 13.16
C LEU A 83 9.54 0.10 14.30
N MET A 84 9.77 -0.75 15.32
CA MET A 84 10.75 -0.47 16.37
C MET A 84 12.14 -0.25 15.79
N THR A 85 12.54 -1.04 14.79
CA THR A 85 13.83 -0.90 14.10
C THR A 85 13.93 0.41 13.33
N ILE A 86 12.88 0.76 12.56
CA ILE A 86 12.79 2.03 11.82
C ILE A 86 12.92 3.22 12.77
N ARG A 87 12.24 3.18 13.93
CA ARG A 87 12.36 4.23 14.94
C ARG A 87 13.74 4.27 15.58
N HIS A 88 14.28 3.13 16.02
CA HIS A 88 15.54 3.03 16.75
C HIS A 88 16.70 3.66 15.96
N TYR A 89 16.79 3.37 14.67
CA TYR A 89 17.79 3.94 13.77
C TYR A 89 17.40 5.28 13.15
N ASN A 90 16.26 5.83 13.55
CA ASN A 90 15.70 7.08 13.07
C ASN A 90 15.66 7.16 11.53
N LEU A 91 15.12 6.13 10.86
CA LEU A 91 15.14 5.97 9.40
C LEU A 91 14.16 6.91 8.70
N THR A 92 14.46 8.21 8.68
CA THR A 92 13.68 9.26 8.00
C THR A 92 13.63 9.14 6.47
N ASN A 93 14.43 8.26 5.88
CA ASN A 93 14.35 7.87 4.48
C ASN A 93 13.44 6.65 4.25
N CYS A 94 12.79 6.12 5.30
CA CYS A 94 11.78 5.07 5.21
C CYS A 94 10.39 5.65 5.51
N ILE A 95 9.47 5.55 4.56
CA ILE A 95 8.09 6.03 4.69
C ILE A 95 7.17 4.82 4.65
N THR A 96 6.46 4.57 5.75
CA THR A 96 5.48 3.49 5.85
C THR A 96 4.10 4.04 5.54
N ILE A 97 3.34 3.35 4.70
CA ILE A 97 1.96 3.68 4.35
C ILE A 97 1.08 2.50 4.73
N VAL A 98 0.12 2.72 5.63
CA VAL A 98 -0.88 1.73 6.01
C VAL A 98 -2.12 1.96 5.15
N ASP A 99 -2.51 0.94 4.38
CA ASP A 99 -3.81 0.88 3.71
C ASP A 99 -4.88 0.50 4.74
N ARG A 100 -5.49 1.52 5.34
CA ARG A 100 -6.51 1.37 6.38
C ARG A 100 -7.88 1.21 5.73
N ASN A 101 -8.14 0.02 5.19
CA ASN A 101 -9.37 -0.29 4.44
C ASN A 101 -10.44 -1.02 5.26
N HIS A 102 -10.15 -1.30 6.54
CA HIS A 102 -11.00 -1.97 7.52
C HIS A 102 -11.39 -3.40 7.17
N CYS A 103 -10.76 -4.05 6.19
CA CYS A 103 -11.18 -5.35 5.67
C CYS A 103 -10.03 -6.36 5.57
N MET A 104 -10.15 -7.48 6.28
CA MET A 104 -9.33 -8.68 6.09
C MET A 104 -10.15 -9.83 5.48
N ILE A 105 -9.56 -11.02 5.32
CA ILE A 105 -10.23 -12.17 4.68
C ILE A 105 -11.55 -12.51 5.37
N ASP A 106 -11.53 -12.58 6.70
CA ASP A 106 -12.66 -13.09 7.48
C ASP A 106 -13.69 -12.02 7.85
N GLY A 107 -13.43 -10.74 7.55
CA GLY A 107 -14.38 -9.67 7.85
C GLY A 107 -13.75 -8.30 8.06
N ASN A 108 -14.48 -7.48 8.83
CA ASN A 108 -13.98 -6.19 9.27
C ASN A 108 -12.85 -6.39 10.30
N THR A 109 -11.76 -5.62 10.20
CA THR A 109 -10.64 -5.77 11.13
C THR A 109 -11.07 -5.56 12.58
N GLU A 110 -12.00 -4.66 12.84
CA GLU A 110 -12.44 -4.35 14.21
C GLU A 110 -13.26 -5.48 14.85
N ASP A 111 -13.82 -6.38 14.03
CA ASP A 111 -14.54 -7.56 14.50
C ASP A 111 -13.61 -8.79 14.63
N VAL A 112 -12.60 -8.91 13.76
CA VAL A 112 -11.68 -10.06 13.75
C VAL A 112 -10.52 -9.87 14.72
N MET A 113 -9.76 -8.77 14.61
CA MET A 113 -8.65 -8.41 15.48
C MET A 113 -8.51 -6.88 15.55
N LYS A 114 -8.98 -6.31 16.65
CA LYS A 114 -9.18 -4.88 16.76
C LYS A 114 -7.88 -4.08 16.72
N LEU A 115 -7.79 -3.12 15.79
CA LEU A 115 -6.61 -2.26 15.61
C LEU A 115 -6.73 -0.90 16.29
N GLU A 116 -7.94 -0.37 16.51
CA GLU A 116 -8.06 0.97 17.09
C GLU A 116 -7.69 1.03 18.59
N PRO A 117 -7.03 2.11 19.06
CA PRO A 117 -6.63 3.31 18.31
C PRO A 117 -5.31 3.10 17.54
N LEU A 118 -5.36 3.08 16.20
CA LEU A 118 -4.22 2.66 15.38
C LEU A 118 -3.15 3.75 15.25
N ALA A 119 -3.55 4.99 14.98
CA ALA A 119 -2.62 6.13 14.88
C ALA A 119 -1.84 6.35 16.19
N ASP A 120 -2.51 6.20 17.34
CA ASP A 120 -1.90 6.36 18.66
C ASP A 120 -0.79 5.33 18.93
N LYS A 121 -0.91 4.12 18.39
CA LYS A 121 0.16 3.10 18.49
C LYS A 121 1.43 3.57 17.79
N PHE A 122 1.33 4.15 16.59
CA PHE A 122 2.48 4.70 15.88
C PHE A 122 3.10 5.91 16.59
N VAL A 123 2.26 6.79 17.15
CA VAL A 123 2.72 7.92 17.97
C VAL A 123 3.47 7.41 19.21
N ALA A 124 2.96 6.37 19.88
CA ALA A 124 3.62 5.74 21.02
C ALA A 124 4.98 5.11 20.64
N PHE A 125 5.11 4.60 19.41
CA PHE A 125 6.38 4.12 18.85
C PHE A 125 7.30 5.28 18.41
N GLY A 126 6.89 6.54 18.57
CA GLY A 126 7.71 7.73 18.33
C GLY A 126 7.78 8.18 16.87
N PHE A 127 6.82 7.75 16.04
CA PHE A 127 6.73 8.17 14.63
C PHE A 127 6.12 9.57 14.50
N HIS A 128 6.40 10.22 13.36
CA HIS A 128 5.50 11.23 12.83
C HIS A 128 4.33 10.51 12.15
N THR A 129 3.12 10.69 12.66
CA THR A 129 1.95 9.95 12.18
C THR A 129 1.00 10.90 11.49
N ILE A 130 0.69 10.61 10.22
CA ILE A 130 -0.23 11.39 9.39
C ILE A 130 -1.43 10.50 9.08
N VAL A 131 -2.63 10.97 9.36
CA VAL A 131 -3.88 10.32 8.91
C VAL A 131 -4.43 11.11 7.73
N CYS A 132 -4.76 10.44 6.64
CA CYS A 132 -5.25 11.11 5.42
C CYS A 132 -6.34 10.31 4.72
N GLU A 133 -7.15 10.98 3.89
CA GLU A 133 -8.11 10.32 2.99
C GLU A 133 -7.32 9.62 1.87
N GLY A 134 -7.13 8.30 1.96
CA GLY A 134 -6.29 7.53 1.05
C GLY A 134 -6.87 7.36 -0.35
N ASN A 135 -8.18 7.51 -0.54
CA ASN A 135 -8.82 7.55 -1.86
C ASN A 135 -8.82 8.96 -2.48
N ASN A 136 -8.29 9.97 -1.79
CA ASN A 136 -8.05 11.31 -2.31
C ASN A 136 -6.55 11.50 -2.60
N ILE A 137 -6.22 11.62 -3.89
CA ILE A 137 -4.83 11.76 -4.32
C ILE A 137 -4.20 13.08 -3.84
N VAL A 138 -4.97 14.16 -3.71
CA VAL A 138 -4.46 15.43 -3.20
C VAL A 138 -4.11 15.29 -1.72
N SER A 139 -4.98 14.64 -0.94
CA SER A 139 -4.73 14.35 0.47
C SER A 139 -3.49 13.46 0.65
N LEU A 140 -3.34 12.42 -0.18
CA LEU A 140 -2.20 11.52 -0.14
C LEU A 140 -0.90 12.22 -0.58
N CYS A 141 -0.93 13.05 -1.63
CA CYS A 141 0.22 13.85 -2.05
C CYS A 141 0.67 14.81 -0.93
N LYS A 142 -0.26 15.50 -0.27
CA LYS A 142 0.05 16.37 0.87
C LYS A 142 0.71 15.60 2.03
N ALA A 143 0.22 14.40 2.34
CA ALA A 143 0.81 13.53 3.35
C ALA A 143 2.23 13.09 2.99
N ILE A 144 2.48 12.73 1.73
CA ILE A 144 3.83 12.36 1.24
C ILE A 144 4.78 13.57 1.26
N ASP A 145 4.32 14.75 0.83
CA ASP A 145 5.10 15.99 0.87
C ASP A 145 5.49 16.36 2.32
N GLU A 146 4.58 16.17 3.27
CA GLU A 146 4.85 16.37 4.70
C GLU A 146 5.83 15.32 5.24
N ALA A 147 5.68 14.05 4.86
CA ALA A 147 6.64 12.99 5.20
C ALA A 147 8.06 13.33 4.69
N HIS A 148 8.18 13.92 3.50
CA HIS A 148 9.46 14.37 2.95
C HIS A 148 10.04 15.56 3.71
N LYS A 149 9.21 16.47 4.22
CA LYS A 149 9.66 17.63 5.01
C LYS A 149 10.07 17.23 6.43
N THR A 150 9.55 16.12 6.95
CA THR A 150 9.85 15.62 8.29
C THR A 150 11.23 14.95 8.31
N LYS A 151 12.19 15.57 9.02
CA LYS A 151 13.61 15.13 9.03
C LYS A 151 14.11 14.66 10.40
N ASP A 152 13.36 14.89 11.46
CA ASP A 152 13.72 14.59 12.84
C ASP A 152 13.30 13.16 13.28
N LYS A 153 12.29 12.58 12.63
CA LYS A 153 11.76 11.24 12.93
C LYS A 153 11.13 10.55 11.70
N PRO A 154 11.07 9.20 11.65
CA PRO A 154 10.43 8.49 10.56
C PRO A 154 8.92 8.74 10.52
N THR A 155 8.32 8.59 9.34
CA THR A 155 6.89 8.87 9.12
C THR A 155 6.09 7.59 8.82
N VAL A 156 4.92 7.48 9.43
CA VAL A 156 3.85 6.55 9.06
C VAL A 156 2.65 7.35 8.57
N ILE A 157 2.16 7.02 7.38
CA ILE A 157 0.92 7.55 6.81
C ILE A 157 -0.15 6.48 6.97
N VAL A 158 -1.21 6.77 7.75
CA VAL A 158 -2.41 5.94 7.83
C VAL A 158 -3.39 6.48 6.79
N ALA A 159 -3.47 5.79 5.65
CA ALA A 159 -4.33 6.16 4.55
C ALA A 159 -5.69 5.46 4.71
N ASP A 160 -6.72 6.21 5.10
CA ASP A 160 -8.09 5.71 5.22
C ASP A 160 -8.69 5.49 3.83
N THR A 161 -8.97 4.23 3.50
CA THR A 161 -9.38 3.81 2.16
C THR A 161 -10.61 2.92 2.18
N ILE A 162 -11.21 2.76 1.01
CA ILE A 162 -12.29 1.80 0.78
C ILE A 162 -11.73 0.65 -0.06
N LYS A 163 -11.80 -0.58 0.45
CA LYS A 163 -11.40 -1.77 -0.31
C LYS A 163 -12.24 -1.90 -1.58
N GLY A 164 -11.62 -2.09 -2.74
CA GLY A 164 -12.34 -2.20 -4.01
C GLY A 164 -13.02 -0.90 -4.48
N VAL A 165 -12.58 0.27 -3.99
CA VAL A 165 -13.19 1.55 -4.33
C VAL A 165 -13.36 1.76 -5.84
N GLY A 166 -14.49 2.36 -6.23
CA GLY A 166 -14.77 2.74 -7.61
C GLY A 166 -15.52 1.69 -8.42
N ILE A 167 -15.69 0.47 -7.88
CA ILE A 167 -16.60 -0.54 -8.43
C ILE A 167 -17.70 -0.77 -7.41
N LYS A 168 -18.97 -0.54 -7.80
CA LYS A 168 -20.11 -0.59 -6.85
C LYS A 168 -20.27 -1.97 -6.21
N LEU A 169 -19.95 -3.01 -6.96
CA LEU A 169 -20.03 -4.40 -6.52
C LEU A 169 -19.02 -4.76 -5.42
N THR A 170 -17.83 -4.16 -5.43
CA THR A 170 -16.69 -4.57 -4.59
C THR A 170 -16.35 -3.56 -3.48
N SER A 171 -16.76 -2.31 -3.64
CA SER A 171 -16.46 -1.21 -2.70
C SER A 171 -16.92 -1.54 -1.27
N GLY A 172 -15.97 -1.54 -0.33
CA GLY A 172 -16.20 -1.79 1.09
C GLY A 172 -16.58 -3.23 1.44
N ASN A 173 -16.40 -4.18 0.52
CA ASN A 173 -16.87 -5.54 0.69
C ASN A 173 -15.70 -6.53 0.75
N TYR A 174 -15.36 -6.98 1.96
CA TYR A 174 -14.26 -7.91 2.23
C TYR A 174 -14.37 -9.23 1.45
N LYS A 175 -15.58 -9.67 1.06
CA LYS A 175 -15.80 -10.89 0.28
C LYS A 175 -15.12 -10.85 -1.09
N TRP A 176 -14.80 -9.65 -1.59
CA TRP A 176 -14.08 -9.45 -2.84
C TRP A 176 -12.56 -9.48 -2.69
N HIS A 177 -12.02 -9.75 -1.50
CA HIS A 177 -10.57 -9.89 -1.32
C HIS A 177 -9.95 -10.97 -2.22
N TYR A 178 -10.68 -12.05 -2.48
CA TYR A 178 -10.28 -13.12 -3.40
C TYR A 178 -11.38 -13.42 -4.45
N GLY A 179 -12.23 -12.44 -4.73
CA GLY A 179 -13.32 -12.60 -5.70
C GLY A 179 -12.79 -12.64 -7.13
N ALA A 180 -13.39 -13.47 -7.97
CA ALA A 180 -13.12 -13.51 -9.40
C ALA A 180 -14.21 -12.74 -10.16
N ILE A 181 -13.79 -11.97 -11.16
CA ILE A 181 -14.68 -11.18 -12.03
C ILE A 181 -14.81 -11.94 -13.35
N ASP A 182 -16.04 -12.32 -13.72
CA ASP A 182 -16.33 -12.89 -15.03
C ASP A 182 -16.50 -11.80 -16.10
N GLU A 183 -16.76 -12.19 -17.35
CA GLU A 183 -16.84 -11.26 -18.47
C GLU A 183 -17.97 -10.22 -18.32
N GLU A 184 -19.12 -10.63 -17.77
CA GLU A 184 -20.27 -9.73 -17.59
C GLU A 184 -20.03 -8.77 -16.44
N MET A 185 -19.47 -9.26 -15.32
CA MET A 185 -19.05 -8.41 -14.21
C MET A 185 -17.94 -7.44 -14.63
N ALA A 186 -17.03 -7.84 -15.52
CA ALA A 186 -15.96 -6.97 -16.02
C ALA A 186 -16.52 -5.78 -16.80
N LYS A 187 -17.56 -5.97 -17.63
CA LYS A 187 -18.22 -4.89 -18.36
C LYS A 187 -18.87 -3.88 -17.40
N VAL A 188 -19.51 -4.37 -16.34
CA VAL A 188 -20.11 -3.52 -15.30
C VAL A 188 -19.03 -2.78 -14.50
N ALA A 189 -17.98 -3.47 -14.08
CA ALA A 189 -16.88 -2.90 -13.33
C ALA A 189 -16.13 -1.83 -14.12
N ALA A 190 -15.92 -2.03 -15.43
CA ALA A 190 -15.30 -1.03 -16.30
C ALA A 190 -16.12 0.25 -16.35
N LYS A 191 -17.45 0.14 -16.52
CA LYS A 191 -18.35 1.30 -16.50
C LYS A 191 -18.30 2.05 -15.17
N ASP A 192 -18.38 1.33 -14.04
CA ASP A 192 -18.30 1.94 -12.72
C ASP A 192 -16.95 2.66 -12.50
N LEU A 193 -15.85 2.06 -12.95
CA LEU A 193 -14.52 2.65 -12.87
C LEU A 193 -14.38 3.91 -13.73
N ASP A 194 -14.98 3.94 -14.92
CA ASP A 194 -14.98 5.13 -15.78
C ASP A 194 -15.73 6.30 -15.11
N GLU A 195 -16.92 6.03 -14.55
CA GLU A 195 -17.70 7.00 -13.78
C GLU A 195 -16.89 7.54 -12.59
N TYR A 196 -16.34 6.65 -11.77
CA TYR A 196 -15.54 7.00 -10.60
C TYR A 196 -14.26 7.76 -10.97
N SER A 197 -13.59 7.37 -12.07
CA SER A 197 -12.38 8.05 -12.54
C SER A 197 -12.67 9.47 -12.98
N ALA A 198 -13.78 9.70 -13.68
CA ALA A 198 -14.22 11.04 -14.07
C ALA A 198 -14.48 11.93 -12.84
N GLU A 199 -15.16 11.40 -11.82
CA GLU A 199 -15.40 12.11 -10.55
C GLU A 199 -14.09 12.46 -9.85
N ARG A 200 -13.15 11.51 -9.76
CA ARG A 200 -11.82 11.74 -9.18
C ARG A 200 -11.07 12.84 -9.90
N ILE A 201 -10.99 12.78 -11.24
CA ILE A 201 -10.29 13.80 -12.04
C ILE A 201 -10.91 15.19 -11.80
N ALA A 202 -12.25 15.28 -11.82
CA ALA A 202 -12.96 16.52 -11.58
C ALA A 202 -12.72 17.09 -10.18
N ARG A 203 -12.61 16.23 -9.15
CA ARG A 203 -12.25 16.63 -7.79
C ARG A 203 -10.80 17.13 -7.72
N CYS A 204 -9.85 16.36 -8.24
CA CYS A 204 -8.43 16.72 -8.26
C CYS A 204 -8.19 18.09 -8.88
N GLY A 205 -8.84 18.37 -10.02
CA GLY A 205 -8.71 19.66 -10.70
C GLY A 205 -9.08 20.87 -9.84
N LYS A 206 -9.95 20.69 -8.84
CA LYS A 206 -10.38 21.77 -7.93
C LYS A 206 -9.53 21.87 -6.66
N GLU A 207 -8.96 20.76 -6.21
CA GLU A 207 -8.22 20.68 -4.95
C GLU A 207 -6.71 20.98 -5.09
N PHE A 208 -6.20 20.95 -6.33
CA PHE A 208 -4.82 21.34 -6.67
C PHE A 208 -4.67 22.83 -7.07
N GLU A 209 -5.77 23.56 -7.25
CA GLU A 209 -5.78 25.03 -7.43
C GLU A 209 -5.61 25.76 -6.08
#